data_AF-A0A8E0WLB3-F1
#
_entry.id   AF-A0A8E0WLB3-F1
#
_cell.length_a   1.000
_cell.length_b   1.000
_cell.length_c   1.000
_cell.angle_alpha   90.00
_cell.angle_beta   90.00
_cell.angle_gamma   90.00
#
_symmetry.space_group_name_H-M   'P 1'
#
loop_
_entity.id
_entity.type
_entity.pdbx_description
1 polymer ?
#
loop_
_entity_poly.entity_id
_entity_poly.type
_entity_poly.pdbx_seq_one_letter_code
_entity_poly.pdbx_strand_id
1 'polypeptide(L)'
;MSYTALQKNLEKLIKDHNYQIADLERKAGLRKNNIYNIIKGISKKPSAELLQAVADVFDLTVKDLFTTPTSSYPSLTSEDLDLLTTVSQQVIAEIKTQQLKLSCIDVTSIISEVFNYSVESKLPVADDKFIKWLLKQKYSQR
;
A
#
# COMPACT_ATOMS: atom_id res chain seq x y z
N MET A 1 20.52 -6.10 17.60
CA MET A 1 20.82 -5.32 16.38
C MET A 1 19.53 -4.97 15.61
N SER A 2 18.54 -4.30 16.23
CA SER A 2 17.20 -4.10 15.60
C SER A 2 16.78 -2.62 15.46
N TYR A 3 17.35 -1.70 16.25
CA TYR A 3 16.96 -0.28 16.23
C TYR A 3 17.39 0.48 14.98
N THR A 4 18.47 0.04 14.33
CA THR A 4 18.96 0.61 13.08
C THR A 4 18.02 0.34 11.91
N ALA A 5 17.24 -0.74 11.94
CA ALA A 5 16.27 -1.06 10.88
C ALA A 5 15.05 -0.13 10.96
N LEU A 6 14.44 0.00 12.14
CA LEU A 6 13.30 0.91 12.37
C LEU A 6 13.64 2.36 12.00
N GLN A 7 14.81 2.84 12.40
CA GLN A 7 15.29 4.19 12.08
C GLN A 7 15.37 4.42 10.57
N LYS A 8 16.08 3.53 9.87
CA LYS A 8 16.27 3.63 8.42
C LYS A 8 14.95 3.53 7.66
N ASN A 9 14.05 2.66 8.10
CA ASN A 9 12.74 2.49 7.48
C ASN A 9 11.85 3.71 7.69
N LEU A 10 11.82 4.29 8.89
CA LEU A 10 11.08 5.52 9.16
C LEU A 10 11.65 6.70 8.36
N GLU A 11 12.98 6.85 8.30
CA GLU A 11 13.60 7.88 7.47
C GLU A 11 13.24 7.72 5.99
N LYS A 12 13.20 6.49 5.49
CA LYS A 12 12.80 6.19 4.12
C LYS A 12 11.33 6.54 3.88
N LEU A 13 10.40 6.08 4.74
CA LEU A 13 8.97 6.40 4.65
C LEU A 13 8.71 7.91 4.67
N ILE A 14 9.42 8.66 5.53
CA ILE A 14 9.28 10.11 5.61
C ILE A 14 9.73 10.78 4.31
N LYS A 15 10.83 10.30 3.70
CA LYS A 15 11.32 10.81 2.42
C LYS A 15 10.40 10.44 1.26
N ASP A 16 9.98 9.18 1.18
CA ASP A 16 9.17 8.65 0.08
C ASP A 16 7.79 9.35 0.02
N HIS A 17 7.23 9.70 1.18
CA HIS A 17 5.95 10.41 1.29
C HIS A 17 6.08 11.94 1.42
N ASN A 18 7.31 12.48 1.32
CA ASN A 18 7.62 13.91 1.45
C ASN A 18 7.02 14.58 2.70
N TYR A 19 6.99 13.87 3.83
CA TYR A 19 6.47 14.41 5.10
C TYR A 19 7.55 15.19 5.86
N GLN A 20 7.13 16.23 6.58
CA GLN A 20 7.94 16.76 7.67
C GLN A 20 7.68 15.98 8.96
N ILE A 21 8.73 15.73 9.76
CA ILE A 21 8.62 14.98 11.01
C ILE A 21 7.56 15.58 11.94
N ALA A 22 7.48 16.91 12.03
CA ALA A 22 6.50 17.61 12.86
C ALA A 22 5.06 17.40 12.38
N ASP A 23 4.84 17.32 11.07
CA ASP A 23 3.51 17.06 10.50
C ASP A 23 3.11 15.60 10.67
N LEU A 24 4.07 14.68 10.56
CA LEU A 24 3.85 13.26 10.84
C LEU A 24 3.47 13.04 12.31
N GLU A 25 4.16 13.70 13.25
CA GLU A 25 3.82 13.65 14.67
C GLU A 25 2.41 14.17 14.93
N ARG A 26 2.03 15.28 14.30
CA ARG A 26 0.67 15.83 14.42
C ARG A 26 -0.38 14.89 13.85
N LYS A 27 -0.12 14.29 12.67
CA LYS A 27 -1.03 13.39 11.97
C LYS A 27 -1.20 12.05 12.70
N ALA A 28 -0.14 11.56 13.32
CA ALA A 28 -0.16 10.36 14.16
C ALA A 28 -0.72 10.62 15.58
N GLY A 29 -1.11 11.85 15.92
CA GLY A 29 -1.57 12.19 17.28
C GLY A 29 -0.49 12.06 18.36
N LEU A 30 0.79 12.12 17.96
CA LEU A 30 1.93 11.93 18.84
C LEU A 30 2.41 13.25 19.44
N ARG A 31 3.04 13.15 20.62
CA ARG A 31 3.70 14.29 21.24
C ARG A 31 4.92 14.70 20.42
N LYS A 32 5.22 16.00 20.48
CA LYS A 32 6.38 16.60 19.83
C LYS A 32 7.68 15.85 20.18
N ASN A 33 8.50 15.63 19.16
CA ASN A 33 9.79 14.95 19.19
C ASN A 33 9.74 13.42 19.40
N ASN A 34 8.56 12.79 19.47
CA ASN A 34 8.48 11.33 19.59
C ASN A 34 9.12 10.60 18.41
N ILE A 35 8.80 11.01 17.18
CA ILE A 35 9.36 10.41 15.96
C ILE A 35 10.80 10.87 15.78
N TYR A 36 11.08 12.16 16.05
CA TYR A 36 12.43 12.70 16.01
C TYR A 36 13.40 11.92 16.91
N ASN A 37 12.99 11.60 18.14
CA ASN A 37 13.81 10.87 19.11
C ASN A 37 14.08 9.42 18.68
N ILE A 38 13.14 8.78 17.98
CA ILE A 38 13.34 7.43 17.43
C ILE A 38 14.38 7.48 16.32
N ILE A 39 14.23 8.40 15.36
CA ILE A 39 15.15 8.60 14.24
C ILE A 39 16.57 8.91 14.74
N LYS A 40 16.70 9.83 15.70
CA LYS A 40 18.00 10.19 16.30
C LYS A 40 18.59 9.11 17.23
N GLY A 41 17.86 8.02 17.49
CA GLY A 41 18.31 6.94 18.38
C GLY A 41 18.39 7.30 19.85
N ILE A 42 17.77 8.42 20.24
CA ILE A 42 17.58 8.82 21.63
C ILE A 42 16.57 7.87 22.28
N SER A 43 15.46 7.60 21.57
CA SER A 43 14.48 6.60 21.99
C SER A 43 14.85 5.23 21.45
N LYS A 44 15.42 4.41 22.33
CA LYS A 44 15.79 3.02 22.02
C LYS A 44 14.65 2.04 22.24
N LYS A 45 13.50 2.43 22.77
CA LYS A 45 12.36 1.51 23.00
C LYS A 45 11.05 2.29 22.85
N PRO A 46 10.64 2.63 21.61
CA PRO A 46 9.33 3.22 21.40
C PRO A 46 8.22 2.27 21.86
N SER A 47 7.18 2.83 22.48
CA SER A 47 6.00 2.08 22.91
C SER A 47 5.24 1.51 21.71
N ALA A 48 4.59 0.36 21.91
CA ALA A 48 3.74 -0.26 20.88
C ALA A 48 2.65 0.70 20.36
N GLU A 49 2.03 1.48 21.24
CA GLU A 49 1.02 2.49 20.88
C GLU A 49 1.56 3.54 19.89
N LEU A 50 2.78 4.01 20.12
CA LEU A 50 3.45 4.95 19.24
C LEU A 50 3.73 4.32 17.88
N LEU A 51 4.25 3.10 17.88
CA LEU A 51 4.54 2.38 16.63
C LEU A 51 3.26 2.13 15.82
N GLN A 52 2.16 1.76 16.48
CA GLN A 52 0.87 1.57 15.83
C GLN A 52 0.37 2.89 15.22
N ALA A 53 0.41 3.99 15.97
CA ALA A 53 -0.03 5.30 15.49
C ALA A 53 0.77 5.78 14.27
N VAL A 54 2.06 5.46 14.19
CA VAL A 54 2.86 5.76 12.99
C VAL A 54 2.47 4.84 11.83
N ALA A 55 2.29 3.55 12.09
CA ALA A 55 1.90 2.57 11.07
C ALA A 55 0.55 2.94 10.44
N ASP A 56 -0.42 3.37 11.25
CA ASP A 56 -1.75 3.79 10.81
C ASP A 56 -1.71 5.01 9.87
N VAL A 57 -0.74 5.92 10.03
CA VAL A 57 -0.60 7.08 9.12
C VAL A 57 -0.12 6.68 7.72
N PHE A 58 0.61 5.57 7.63
CA PHE A 58 1.16 5.04 6.38
C PHE A 58 0.35 3.86 5.83
N ASP A 59 -0.79 3.52 6.45
CA ASP A 59 -1.59 2.32 6.14
C ASP A 59 -0.73 1.03 6.16
N LEU A 60 0.21 0.96 7.10
CA LEU A 60 1.13 -0.16 7.31
C LEU A 60 0.82 -0.89 8.61
N THR A 61 1.36 -2.10 8.78
CA THR A 61 1.38 -2.78 10.08
C THR A 61 2.64 -2.41 10.87
N VAL A 62 2.60 -2.56 12.20
CA VAL A 62 3.80 -2.36 13.05
C VAL A 62 4.97 -3.23 12.61
N LYS A 63 4.70 -4.44 12.10
CA LYS A 63 5.72 -5.35 11.58
C LYS A 63 6.44 -4.73 10.37
N ASP A 64 5.70 -4.05 9.50
CA ASP A 64 6.23 -3.43 8.28
C ASP A 64 7.21 -2.29 8.59
N LEU A 65 7.09 -1.65 9.77
CA LEU A 65 8.05 -0.65 10.23
C LEU A 65 9.43 -1.25 10.53
N PHE A 66 9.50 -2.52 10.92
CA PHE A 66 10.76 -3.20 11.28
C PHE A 66 11.35 -4.01 10.14
N THR A 67 10.52 -4.48 9.22
CA THR A 67 11.01 -5.08 7.98
C THR A 67 11.42 -3.96 7.04
N THR A 68 12.60 -4.02 6.43
CA THR A 68 12.85 -3.19 5.24
C THR A 68 11.67 -3.37 4.32
N PRO A 69 10.98 -2.30 3.91
CA PRO A 69 9.98 -2.43 2.88
C PRO A 69 10.74 -2.96 1.68
N THR A 70 10.60 -4.25 1.43
CA THR A 70 10.54 -4.76 0.08
C THR A 70 9.33 -4.04 -0.47
N SER A 71 9.52 -2.80 -0.92
CA SER A 71 8.54 -2.11 -1.70
C SER A 71 8.37 -2.99 -2.93
N SER A 72 7.44 -3.93 -2.85
CA SER A 72 7.01 -4.76 -3.97
C SER A 72 6.09 -3.98 -4.89
N TYR A 73 5.97 -2.68 -4.67
CA TYR A 73 5.44 -1.74 -5.64
C TYR A 73 6.66 -1.09 -6.30
N PRO A 74 7.18 -1.67 -7.39
CA PRO A 74 8.17 -0.97 -8.20
C PRO A 74 7.61 0.40 -8.57
N SER A 75 8.48 1.41 -8.67
CA SER A 75 8.10 2.68 -9.28
C SER A 75 7.49 2.37 -10.64
N LEU A 76 6.19 2.68 -10.80
CA LEU A 76 5.47 2.40 -12.02
C LEU A 76 6.11 3.18 -13.16
N THR A 77 6.50 2.47 -14.21
CA THR A 77 6.91 3.07 -15.46
C THR A 77 5.71 3.66 -16.19
N SER A 78 5.93 4.44 -17.26
CA SER A 78 4.83 4.94 -18.09
C SER A 78 3.97 3.79 -18.64
N GLU A 79 4.61 2.67 -19.02
CA GLU A 79 3.94 1.48 -19.52
C GLU A 79 3.07 0.82 -18.44
N ASP A 80 3.52 0.82 -17.20
CA ASP A 80 2.75 0.31 -16.07
C ASP A 80 1.51 1.17 -15.77
N LEU A 81 1.60 2.49 -15.96
CA LEU A 81 0.45 3.40 -15.82
C LEU A 81 -0.59 3.20 -16.93
N ASP A 82 -0.12 2.95 -18.16
CA ASP A 82 -1.00 2.62 -19.30
C ASP A 82 -1.71 1.27 -19.06
N LEU A 83 -0.97 0.28 -18.55
CA LEU A 83 -1.52 -1.02 -18.17
C LEU A 83 -2.54 -0.87 -17.03
N LEU A 84 -2.22 -0.12 -15.97
CA LEU A 84 -3.12 0.13 -14.84
C LEU A 84 -4.42 0.81 -15.30
N THR A 85 -4.32 1.76 -16.22
CA THR A 85 -5.49 2.43 -16.81
C THR A 85 -6.36 1.43 -17.57
N THR A 86 -5.75 0.59 -18.38
CA THR A 86 -6.43 -0.44 -19.17
C THR A 86 -7.11 -1.47 -18.26
N VAL A 87 -6.40 -1.99 -17.25
CA VAL A 87 -6.93 -2.90 -16.23
C VAL A 87 -8.14 -2.27 -15.54
N SER A 88 -8.00 -1.02 -15.09
CA SER A 88 -9.06 -0.32 -14.36
C SER A 88 -10.32 -0.18 -15.21
N GLN A 89 -10.18 0.21 -16.48
CA GLN A 89 -11.30 0.34 -17.40
C GLN A 89 -12.02 -0.98 -17.63
N GLN A 90 -11.29 -2.07 -17.86
CA GLN A 90 -11.87 -3.39 -18.09
C GLN A 90 -12.58 -3.94 -16.85
N VAL A 91 -11.95 -3.84 -15.67
CA VAL A 91 -12.56 -4.29 -14.40
C VAL A 91 -13.85 -3.52 -14.12
N ILE A 92 -13.85 -2.19 -14.29
CA ILE A 92 -15.04 -1.37 -14.08
C ILE A 92 -16.13 -1.69 -15.11
N ALA A 93 -15.76 -1.94 -16.38
CA ALA A 93 -16.72 -2.32 -17.41
C ALA A 93 -17.38 -3.67 -17.10
N GLU A 94 -16.63 -4.65 -16.61
CA GLU A 94 -17.16 -5.97 -16.25
C GLU A 94 -18.05 -5.89 -15.00
N ILE A 95 -17.66 -5.13 -13.98
CA ILE A 95 -18.48 -4.86 -12.78
C ILE A 95 -19.82 -4.23 -13.18
N LYS A 96 -19.80 -3.25 -14.09
CA LYS A 96 -21.02 -2.62 -14.62
C LYS A 96 -21.88 -3.60 -15.40
N THR A 97 -21.27 -4.46 -16.23
CA THR A 97 -21.96 -5.48 -17.03
C THR A 97 -22.66 -6.51 -16.15
N GLN A 98 -22.01 -6.94 -15.07
CA GLN A 98 -22.57 -7.89 -14.09
C GLN A 98 -23.47 -7.23 -13.04
N GLN A 99 -23.64 -5.89 -13.09
CA GLN A 99 -24.40 -5.09 -12.14
C GLN A 99 -24.03 -5.36 -10.66
N LEU A 100 -22.75 -5.62 -10.40
CA LEU A 100 -22.26 -5.91 -9.05
C LEU A 100 -22.21 -4.63 -8.21
N LYS A 101 -22.66 -4.71 -6.95
CA LYS A 101 -22.53 -3.64 -5.96
C LYS A 101 -21.32 -3.92 -5.07
N LEU A 102 -20.20 -3.25 -5.37
CA LEU A 102 -18.94 -3.39 -4.66
C LEU A 102 -18.56 -2.08 -3.96
N SER A 103 -17.84 -2.16 -2.84
CA SER A 103 -17.27 -0.97 -2.21
C SER A 103 -16.09 -0.43 -3.02
N CYS A 104 -15.73 0.84 -2.84
CA CYS A 104 -14.56 1.42 -3.51
C CYS A 104 -13.28 0.62 -3.19
N ILE A 105 -13.15 0.15 -1.94
CA ILE A 105 -12.02 -0.66 -1.47
C ILE A 105 -11.95 -1.97 -2.26
N ASP A 106 -13.07 -2.68 -2.39
CA ASP A 106 -13.15 -3.93 -3.16
C ASP A 106 -12.73 -3.72 -4.62
N VAL A 107 -13.23 -2.64 -5.24
CA VAL A 107 -12.88 -2.30 -6.63
C VAL A 107 -11.39 -2.07 -6.77
N THR A 108 -10.79 -1.27 -5.87
CA THR A 108 -9.35 -1.02 -5.90
C THR A 108 -8.53 -2.30 -5.68
N SER A 109 -8.96 -3.18 -4.76
CA SER A 109 -8.29 -4.47 -4.53
C SER A 109 -8.33 -5.38 -5.75
N ILE A 110 -9.47 -5.45 -6.46
CA ILE A 110 -9.60 -6.23 -7.69
C ILE A 110 -8.66 -5.67 -8.77
N ILE A 111 -8.65 -4.35 -8.96
CA ILE A 111 -7.76 -3.69 -9.92
C ILE A 111 -6.30 -4.01 -9.60
N SER A 112 -5.90 -3.92 -8.33
CA SER A 112 -4.53 -4.26 -7.91
C SER A 112 -4.18 -5.72 -8.17
N GLU A 113 -5.08 -6.67 -7.90
CA GLU A 113 -4.86 -8.09 -8.16
C GLU A 113 -4.69 -8.38 -9.66
N VAL A 114 -5.55 -7.81 -10.51
CA VAL A 114 -5.47 -7.97 -11.97
C VAL A 114 -4.23 -7.31 -12.54
N PHE A 115 -3.87 -6.13 -12.03
CA PHE A 115 -2.64 -5.44 -12.41
C PHE A 115 -1.40 -6.27 -12.05
N ASN A 116 -1.30 -6.74 -10.81
CA ASN A 116 -0.17 -7.58 -10.37
C ASN A 116 -0.07 -8.86 -11.20
N TYR A 117 -1.20 -9.53 -11.47
CA TYR A 117 -1.24 -10.70 -12.34
C TYR A 117 -0.72 -10.41 -13.75
N SER A 118 -1.11 -9.26 -14.32
CA SER A 118 -0.70 -8.85 -15.67
C SER A 118 0.81 -8.56 -15.72
N VAL A 119 1.35 -7.90 -14.70
CA VAL A 119 2.78 -7.61 -14.56
C VAL A 119 3.59 -8.91 -14.40
N GLU A 120 3.19 -9.80 -13.49
CA GLU A 120 3.87 -11.08 -13.25
C GLU A 120 3.86 -11.98 -14.49
N SER A 121 2.73 -11.99 -15.20
CA SER A 121 2.53 -12.78 -16.41
C SER A 121 3.12 -12.13 -17.67
N LYS A 122 3.74 -10.94 -17.55
CA LYS A 122 4.26 -10.13 -18.66
C LYS A 122 3.23 -9.92 -19.77
N LEU A 123 1.97 -9.75 -19.38
CA LEU A 123 0.88 -9.54 -20.32
C LEU A 123 0.85 -8.06 -20.73
N PRO A 124 0.85 -7.75 -22.03
CA PRO A 124 0.77 -6.38 -22.51
C PRO A 124 -0.64 -5.77 -22.31
N VAL A 125 -1.64 -6.62 -22.07
CA VAL A 125 -3.04 -6.24 -21.89
C VAL A 125 -3.64 -7.09 -20.78
N ALA A 126 -4.55 -6.51 -20.01
CA ALA A 126 -5.30 -7.21 -18.99
C ALA A 126 -6.11 -8.39 -19.57
N ASP A 127 -6.10 -9.53 -18.85
CA ASP A 127 -6.77 -10.75 -19.29
C ASP A 127 -8.25 -10.75 -18.85
N ASP A 128 -9.14 -10.58 -19.81
CA ASP A 128 -10.60 -10.63 -19.61
C ASP A 128 -11.08 -11.92 -18.94
N LYS A 129 -10.44 -13.07 -19.22
CA LYS A 129 -10.81 -14.35 -18.60
C LYS A 129 -10.44 -14.35 -17.12
N PHE A 130 -9.29 -13.78 -16.77
CA PHE A 130 -8.86 -13.65 -15.39
C PHE A 130 -9.78 -12.71 -14.61
N ILE A 131 -10.15 -11.55 -15.18
CA ILE A 131 -11.10 -10.61 -14.57
C ILE A 131 -12.43 -11.30 -14.28
N LYS A 132 -12.99 -11.99 -15.27
CA LYS A 132 -14.27 -12.72 -15.12
C LYS A 132 -14.18 -13.83 -14.09
N TRP A 133 -13.10 -14.60 -14.09
CA TRP A 133 -12.88 -15.65 -13.11
C TRP A 133 -12.73 -15.09 -11.70
N LEU A 134 -11.99 -14.00 -11.53
CA LEU A 134 -11.73 -13.37 -10.23
C LEU A 134 -13.02 -12.79 -9.63
N LEU A 135 -13.80 -12.07 -10.44
CA LEU A 135 -15.12 -11.58 -10.03
C LEU A 135 -16.06 -12.73 -9.69
N LYS A 136 -16.04 -13.81 -10.48
CA LYS A 136 -16.86 -14.99 -10.20
C LYS A 136 -16.43 -15.68 -8.90
N GLN A 137 -15.14 -15.83 -8.66
CA GLN A 137 -14.64 -16.49 -7.45
C GLN A 137 -14.97 -15.68 -6.19
N LYS A 138 -14.80 -14.36 -6.24
CA LYS A 138 -15.03 -13.48 -5.08
C LYS A 138 -16.50 -13.18 -4.83
N TYR A 139 -17.34 -13.15 -5.87
CA TYR A 139 -18.72 -12.63 -5.76
C TYR A 139 -19.81 -13.53 -6.36
N SER A 140 -19.48 -14.66 -7.00
CA SER A 140 -20.48 -15.59 -7.55
C SER A 140 -20.91 -16.71 -6.59
N GLN A 141 -20.60 -16.59 -5.29
CA GLN A 141 -21.22 -17.37 -4.23
C GLN A 141 -21.79 -16.45 -3.15
N ARG A 142 -22.93 -15.81 -3.45
CA ARG A 142 -23.91 -15.35 -2.46
C ARG A 142 -25.32 -15.51 -3.02
#